data_AF-A0A967GAD9-F1
#
_entry.id   AF-A0A967GAD9-F1
#
_cell.length_a   1.000
_cell.length_b   1.000
_cell.length_c   1.000
_cell.angle_alpha   90.00
_cell.angle_beta   90.00
_cell.angle_gamma   90.00
#
_symmetry.space_group_name_H-M   'P 1'
#
loop_
_entity.id
_entity.type
_entity.pdbx_description
1 polymer ?
#
loop_
_entity_poly.entity_id
_entity_poly.type
_entity_poly.pdbx_seq_one_letter_code
_entity_poly.pdbx_strand_id
1 'polypeptide(L)'
;TMVPDPPMGAILYGIEVPPHGGDTLFANQYLAYEALSPGMQRLAERLRAIHTDRKVAGPASGYNAKRSTKVRDDAQWRETISVHPVVRTHP
;
A
#
# COMPACT_ATOMS: atom_id res chain seq x y z
N THR A 1 -1.34 0.67 4.23
CA THR A 1 -2.17 -0.20 5.09
C THR A 1 -1.39 -0.83 6.25
N MET A 2 -0.16 -0.38 6.57
CA MET A 2 0.65 -0.98 7.65
C MET A 2 0.38 -0.35 9.03
N VAL A 3 -0.43 0.72 9.06
CA VAL A 3 -0.89 1.41 10.26
C VAL A 3 -2.35 1.05 10.58
N PRO A 4 -2.80 1.16 11.85
CA PRO A 4 -4.14 0.73 12.26
C PRO A 4 -5.26 1.43 11.48
N ASP A 5 -5.09 2.72 11.20
CA ASP A 5 -6.02 3.53 10.42
C ASP A 5 -5.31 4.08 9.16
N PRO A 6 -5.48 3.45 7.98
CA PRO A 6 -4.89 3.93 6.75
C PRO A 6 -5.51 5.27 6.31
N PRO A 7 -4.73 6.15 5.64
CA PRO A 7 -5.27 7.40 5.12
C PRO A 7 -6.41 7.13 4.12
N MET A 8 -7.45 7.97 4.19
CA MET A 8 -8.61 7.93 3.30
C MET A 8 -8.27 8.27 1.85
N GLY A 9 -7.20 9.01 1.62
CA GLY A 9 -6.81 9.42 0.28
C GLY A 9 -5.47 10.12 0.26
N ALA A 10 -5.03 10.46 -0.95
CA ALA A 10 -3.82 11.23 -1.20
C ALA A 10 -4.07 12.19 -2.36
N ILE A 11 -3.45 13.37 -2.28
CA ILE A 11 -3.33 14.31 -3.39
C ILE A 11 -1.86 14.30 -3.79
N LEU A 12 -1.60 14.13 -5.08
CA LEU A 12 -0.25 14.16 -5.63
C LEU A 12 -0.14 15.36 -6.58
N TYR A 13 0.90 16.16 -6.40
CA TYR A 13 1.22 17.32 -7.24
C TYR A 13 2.60 17.13 -7.86
N GLY A 14 2.66 17.15 -9.20
CA GLY A 14 3.91 17.03 -9.94
C GLY A 14 4.64 18.37 -10.00
N ILE A 15 5.84 18.44 -9.40
CA ILE A 15 6.69 19.63 -9.45
C ILE A 15 7.58 19.58 -10.71
N GLU A 16 8.24 18.45 -10.92
CA GLU A 16 9.05 18.15 -12.10
C GLU A 16 8.56 16.84 -12.71
N VAL A 17 8.28 16.82 -14.01
CA VAL A 17 7.71 15.66 -14.74
C VAL A 17 8.50 15.48 -16.04
N PRO A 18 8.87 14.24 -16.44
CA PRO A 18 9.60 14.01 -17.67
C PRO A 18 8.77 14.40 -18.91
N PRO A 19 9.43 14.73 -20.04
CA PRO A 19 8.73 15.09 -21.28
C PRO A 19 7.96 13.92 -21.92
N HIS A 20 8.26 12.68 -21.52
CA HIS A 20 7.57 11.47 -21.94
C HIS A 20 7.62 10.40 -20.83
N GLY A 21 6.57 9.59 -20.71
CA GLY A 21 6.41 8.61 -19.64
C GLY A 21 6.14 9.24 -18.27
N GLY A 22 6.51 8.54 -17.18
CA GLY A 22 6.26 9.01 -15.81
C GLY A 22 4.82 8.75 -15.31
N ASP A 23 4.06 7.92 -16.02
CA ASP A 23 2.68 7.62 -15.69
C ASP A 23 2.54 6.97 -14.32
N THR A 24 1.52 7.39 -13.58
CA THR A 24 1.06 6.70 -12.38
C THR A 24 -0.19 5.90 -12.71
N LEU A 25 -0.08 4.58 -12.65
CA LEU A 25 -1.20 3.68 -12.91
C LEU A 25 -1.99 3.42 -11.62
N PHE A 26 -3.32 3.36 -11.76
CA PHE A 26 -4.24 3.04 -10.67
C PHE A 26 -5.08 1.82 -11.04
N ALA A 27 -5.49 1.07 -10.00
CA ALA A 27 -6.41 -0.05 -10.15
C ALA A 27 -7.59 0.13 -9.18
N ASN A 28 -8.81 0.07 -9.71
CA ASN A 28 -10.03 0.17 -8.91
C ASN A 28 -10.27 -1.16 -8.16
N GLN A 29 -10.10 -1.14 -6.84
CA GLN A 29 -10.26 -2.34 -6.00
C GLN A 29 -11.72 -2.77 -5.83
N TYR A 30 -12.71 -1.87 -6.00
CA TYR A 30 -14.12 -2.25 -6.01
C TYR A 30 -14.43 -3.11 -7.24
N LEU A 31 -14.04 -2.64 -8.44
CA LEU A 31 -14.21 -3.41 -9.67
C LEU A 31 -13.41 -4.72 -9.64
N ALA A 32 -12.21 -4.71 -9.05
CA ALA A 32 -11.42 -5.93 -8.89
C ALA A 32 -12.16 -6.97 -8.02
N TYR A 33 -12.85 -6.54 -6.97
CA TYR A 33 -13.66 -7.40 -6.11
C TYR A 33 -14.92 -7.89 -6.83
N GLU A 34 -15.65 -7.00 -7.50
CA GLU A 34 -16.88 -7.33 -8.23
C GLU A 34 -16.63 -8.32 -9.38
N ALA A 35 -15.45 -8.25 -10.01
CA ALA A 35 -15.03 -9.18 -11.06
C ALA A 35 -14.66 -10.58 -10.55
N LEU A 36 -14.51 -10.77 -9.24
CA LEU A 36 -14.24 -12.09 -8.67
C LEU A 36 -15.46 -13.01 -8.82
N SER A 37 -15.20 -14.31 -8.98
CA SER A 37 -16.27 -15.29 -8.87
C SER A 37 -16.92 -15.26 -7.48
N PRO A 38 -18.20 -15.65 -7.33
CA PRO A 38 -18.86 -15.68 -6.02
C PRO A 38 -18.11 -16.53 -4.97
N GLY A 39 -17.42 -17.59 -5.40
CA GLY A 39 -16.60 -18.40 -4.51
C GLY A 39 -15.37 -17.66 -3.98
N MET A 40 -14.72 -16.88 -4.84
CA MET A 40 -13.56 -16.06 -4.46
C MET A 40 -13.95 -14.89 -3.57
N GLN A 41 -15.08 -14.24 -3.82
CA GLN A 41 -15.63 -13.21 -2.94
C GLN A 41 -15.84 -13.76 -1.52
N ARG A 42 -16.58 -14.87 -1.38
CA ARG A 42 -16.81 -15.53 -0.09
C ARG A 42 -15.52 -15.96 0.61
N LEU A 43 -14.52 -16.37 -0.14
CA LEU A 43 -13.20 -16.69 0.41
C LEU A 43 -12.56 -15.41 0.99
N ALA A 44 -12.43 -14.37 0.17
CA ALA A 44 -11.76 -13.12 0.52
C ALA A 44 -12.42 -12.40 1.71
N GLU A 45 -13.75 -12.41 1.81
CA GLU A 45 -14.52 -11.83 2.92
C GLU A 45 -14.11 -12.37 4.30
N ARG A 46 -13.63 -13.62 4.37
CA ARG A 46 -13.23 -14.25 5.64
C ARG A 46 -11.75 -14.09 5.96
N LEU A 47 -10.95 -13.62 5.01
CA LEU A 47 -9.50 -13.54 5.17
C LEU A 47 -9.08 -12.25 5.87
N ARG A 48 -8.00 -12.37 6.64
CA ARG A 48 -7.29 -11.24 7.24
C ARG A 48 -5.84 -11.28 6.78
N ALA A 49 -5.29 -10.13 6.44
CA ALA A 49 -3.92 -9.97 5.99
C ALA A 49 -3.09 -9.21 7.04
N ILE A 50 -1.84 -9.61 7.20
CA ILE A 50 -0.83 -8.90 7.98
C ILE A 50 -0.09 -7.95 7.03
N HIS A 51 -0.09 -6.67 7.35
CA HIS A 51 0.62 -5.64 6.60
C HIS A 51 1.79 -5.12 7.44
N THR A 52 2.99 -5.17 6.88
CA THR A 52 4.23 -4.70 7.51
C THR A 52 5.07 -3.84 6.57
N ASP A 53 5.70 -2.80 7.11
CA ASP A 53 6.64 -1.95 6.39
C ASP A 53 8.07 -2.52 6.35
N ARG A 54 8.35 -3.64 7.03
CA ARG A 54 9.70 -4.24 7.14
C ARG A 54 10.46 -4.42 5.83
N LYS A 55 9.75 -4.68 4.72
CA LYS A 55 10.38 -4.86 3.40
C LYS A 55 10.69 -3.54 2.69
N VAL A 56 10.05 -2.44 3.09
CA VAL A 56 10.09 -1.16 2.36
C VAL A 56 10.67 -0.02 3.19
N ALA A 57 10.78 -0.18 4.52
CA ALA A 57 11.30 0.79 5.46
C ALA A 57 12.28 0.13 6.45
N GLY A 58 13.01 0.96 7.18
CA GLY A 58 14.03 0.55 8.14
C GLY A 58 15.43 0.38 7.52
N PRO A 59 16.47 0.38 8.37
CA PRO A 59 17.88 0.38 7.94
C PRO A 59 18.26 -0.82 7.05
N ALA A 60 17.61 -1.97 7.27
CA ALA A 60 17.90 -3.21 6.55
C ALA A 60 17.16 -3.33 5.20
N SER A 61 16.24 -2.42 4.86
CA SER A 61 15.43 -2.54 3.64
C SER A 61 16.22 -2.31 2.35
N GLY A 62 17.22 -1.40 2.39
CA GLY A 62 18.01 -1.00 1.22
C GLY A 62 17.20 -0.32 0.10
N TYR A 63 15.89 -0.07 0.29
CA TYR A 63 15.01 0.41 -0.77
C TYR A 63 15.17 1.90 -1.07
N ASN A 64 15.65 2.69 -0.11
CA ASN A 64 15.91 4.12 -0.30
C ASN A 64 16.92 4.40 -1.41
N ALA A 65 17.89 3.50 -1.65
CA ALA A 65 18.84 3.65 -2.75
C ALA A 65 18.17 3.56 -4.13
N LYS A 66 17.00 2.92 -4.23
CA LYS A 66 16.31 2.61 -5.50
C LYS A 66 15.04 3.43 -5.72
N ARG A 67 14.69 4.34 -4.80
CA ARG A 67 13.44 5.11 -4.85
C ARG A 67 13.68 6.62 -4.80
N SER A 68 12.84 7.35 -5.52
CA SER A 68 12.78 8.81 -5.46
C SER A 68 12.24 9.28 -4.11
N THR A 69 11.14 8.68 -3.65
CA THR A 69 10.60 8.92 -2.30
C THR A 69 11.38 8.09 -1.27
N LYS A 70 11.99 8.76 -0.30
CA LYS A 70 12.68 8.10 0.81
C LYS A 70 11.67 7.69 1.88
N VAL A 71 11.79 6.46 2.34
CA VAL A 71 10.99 5.84 3.41
C VAL A 71 11.80 5.90 4.71
N ARG A 72 11.13 5.88 5.86
CA ARG A 72 11.78 6.00 7.18
C ARG A 72 12.83 4.90 7.39
N ASP A 73 14.09 5.26 7.59
CA ASP A 73 15.22 4.33 7.76
C ASP A 73 16.14 4.70 8.93
N ASP A 74 15.69 5.62 9.79
CA ASP A 74 16.44 6.04 10.97
C ASP A 74 16.59 4.92 12.02
N ALA A 75 17.55 5.10 12.93
CA ALA A 75 17.86 4.12 13.98
C ALA A 75 16.71 3.92 15.00
N GLN A 76 15.73 4.82 15.05
CA GLN A 76 14.55 4.71 15.90
C GLN A 76 13.37 4.04 15.19
N TRP A 77 13.54 3.67 13.91
CA TRP A 77 12.52 2.93 13.18
C TRP A 77 12.14 1.65 13.92
N ARG A 78 10.84 1.44 14.04
CA ARG A 78 10.24 0.20 14.51
C ARG A 78 9.30 -0.32 13.44
N GLU A 79 9.32 -1.63 13.23
CA GLU A 79 8.40 -2.31 12.33
C GLU A 79 6.96 -1.96 12.70
N THR A 80 6.23 -1.45 11.72
CA THR A 80 4.79 -1.24 11.82
C THR A 80 4.10 -2.50 11.34
N ILE A 81 3.22 -3.06 12.16
CA ILE A 81 2.47 -4.27 11.83
C ILE A 81 1.00 -4.01 12.13
N SER A 82 0.15 -4.19 11.12
CA SER A 82 -1.30 -4.09 11.27
C SER A 82 -1.99 -5.28 10.61
N VAL A 83 -3.07 -5.76 11.23
CA VAL A 83 -3.90 -6.85 10.70
C VAL A 83 -5.24 -6.30 10.25
N HIS A 84 -5.56 -6.49 8.99
CA HIS A 84 -6.77 -5.96 8.37
C HIS A 84 -7.57 -7.06 7.67
N PRO A 85 -8.92 -6.97 7.59
CA PRO A 85 -9.68 -7.77 6.63
C PRO A 85 -9.15 -7.55 5.21
N VAL A 86 -9.15 -8.59 4.38
CA VAL A 86 -8.76 -8.48 2.97
C VAL A 86 -9.76 -7.62 2.19
N VAL A 87 -11.05 -7.80 2.48
CA VAL A 87 -12.14 -6.97 1.94
C VAL A 87 -12.56 -5.98 3.02
N ARG A 88 -12.51 -4.68 2.70
CA ARG A 88 -12.86 -3.59 3.63
C ARG A 88 -13.73 -2.57 2.92
N THR A 89 -14.64 -1.97 3.67
CA THR A 89 -15.30 -0.73 3.26
C THR A 89 -14.36 0.45 3.48
N HIS A 90 -14.31 1.35 2.52
CA HIS A 90 -13.64 2.64 2.69
C HIS A 90 -14.40 3.46 3.75
N PRO A 91 -13.73 4.01 4.78
CA PRO A 91 -14.35 4.94 5.73
C PRO A 91 -14.69 6.30 5.10
#